data_AF-G5E008-F1
#
_entry.id   AF-G5E008-F1
#
_cell.length_a   1.000
_cell.length_b   1.000
_cell.length_c   1.000
_cell.angle_alpha   90.00
_cell.angle_beta   90.00
_cell.angle_gamma   90.00
#
_symmetry.space_group_name_H-M   'P 1'
#
loop_
_entity.id
_entity.type
_entity.pdbx_description
1 polymer ?
#
loop_
_entity_poly.entity_id
_entity_poly.type
_entity_poly.pdbx_seq_one_letter_code
_entity_poly.pdbx_strand_id
1 'polypeptide(L)'
;SYALRMSRLSARIFGEVVRPTDERSMKVVKLFSEQPLAKRKEVYDWYPPHNTYVSLMRNLRYLGLYRDEHEDFKEEMRRLRK
;
A
#
# COMPACT_ATOMS: atom_id res chain seq x y z
N SER A 1 -5.20 31.65 36.85
CA SER A 1 -5.39 31.03 35.52
C SER A 1 -4.19 31.32 34.62
N TYR A 2 -3.02 30.76 34.96
CA TYR A 2 -1.78 30.90 34.19
C TYR A 2 -1.52 29.64 33.36
N ALA A 3 -1.62 28.46 33.99
CA ALA A 3 -1.44 27.16 33.32
C ALA A 3 -2.33 26.98 32.07
N LEU A 4 -3.62 27.34 32.15
CA LEU A 4 -4.53 27.27 31.00
C LEU A 4 -4.16 28.24 29.87
N ARG A 5 -3.60 29.40 30.20
CA ARG A 5 -3.12 30.37 29.20
C ARG A 5 -1.83 29.87 28.55
N MET A 6 -0.95 29.27 29.34
CA MET A 6 0.28 28.62 28.85
C MET A 6 -0.01 27.41 27.97
N SER A 7 -0.98 26.55 28.31
CA SER A 7 -1.34 25.40 27.47
C SER A 7 -1.97 25.80 26.14
N ARG A 8 -2.80 26.85 26.11
CA ARG A 8 -3.32 27.41 24.85
C ARG A 8 -2.23 28.06 24.00
N LEU A 9 -1.27 28.73 24.64
CA LEU A 9 -0.13 29.34 23.97
C LEU A 9 0.76 28.25 23.35
N SER A 10 1.13 27.21 24.11
CA SER A 10 1.93 26.10 23.59
C SER A 10 1.22 25.38 22.44
N ALA A 11 -0.07 25.08 22.57
CA ALA A 11 -0.85 24.45 21.50
C ALA A 11 -0.84 25.30 20.22
N ARG A 12 -0.89 26.64 20.34
CA ARG A 12 -0.81 27.54 19.17
C ARG A 12 0.59 27.56 18.54
N ILE A 13 1.63 27.53 19.36
CA ILE A 13 3.03 27.52 18.90
C ILE A 13 3.33 26.22 18.14
N PHE A 14 2.85 25.09 18.63
CA PHE A 14 3.13 23.76 18.05
C PHE A 14 2.07 23.28 17.04
N GLY A 15 1.02 24.09 16.77
CA GLY A 15 -0.02 23.75 15.79
C GLY A 15 -1.01 22.67 16.27
N GLU A 16 -1.11 22.47 17.58
CA GLU A 16 -2.07 21.56 18.21
C GLU A 16 -3.45 22.23 18.39
N VAL A 17 -4.41 21.45 18.92
CA VAL A 17 -5.80 21.91 19.09
C VAL A 17 -5.90 22.93 20.22
N VAL A 18 -6.15 24.21 19.88
CA VAL A 18 -6.21 25.32 20.85
C VAL A 18 -7.57 25.43 21.55
N ARG A 19 -8.66 25.08 20.85
CA ARG A 19 -10.02 25.16 21.41
C ARG A 19 -10.32 23.87 22.18
N PRO A 20 -10.90 23.96 23.39
CA PRO A 20 -11.35 22.75 24.09
C PRO A 20 -12.35 22.03 23.18
N THR A 21 -11.98 20.83 22.77
CA THR A 21 -12.70 20.02 21.79
C THR A 21 -13.12 18.74 22.49
N ASP A 22 -14.34 18.28 22.22
CA ASP A 22 -14.88 17.05 22.79
C ASP A 22 -14.03 15.83 22.38
N GLU A 23 -13.98 14.81 23.24
CA GLU A 23 -13.20 13.59 22.99
C GLU A 23 -13.61 12.90 21.69
N ARG A 24 -14.90 12.93 21.33
CA ARG A 24 -15.40 12.38 20.06
C ARG A 24 -14.87 13.15 18.85
N SER A 25 -14.71 14.46 18.99
CA SER A 25 -14.23 15.33 17.91
C SER A 25 -12.71 15.21 17.72
N MET A 26 -11.95 14.88 18.78
CA MET A 26 -10.51 14.57 18.68
C MET A 26 -10.21 13.35 17.79
N LYS A 27 -11.19 12.45 17.57
CA LYS A 27 -11.07 11.34 16.61
C LYS A 27 -10.75 11.83 15.20
N VAL A 28 -11.30 12.97 14.78
CA VAL A 28 -11.05 13.55 13.45
C VAL A 28 -9.60 13.98 13.33
N VAL A 29 -9.06 14.63 14.36
CA VAL A 29 -7.64 15.01 14.40
C VAL A 29 -6.75 13.78 14.25
N LYS A 30 -7.04 12.69 14.98
CA LYS A 30 -6.30 11.43 14.88
C LYS A 30 -6.40 10.79 13.49
N LEU A 31 -7.60 10.79 12.90
CA LEU A 31 -7.84 10.20 11.58
C LEU A 31 -7.03 10.90 10.49
N PHE A 32 -6.85 12.21 10.58
CA PHE A 32 -6.07 12.99 9.62
C PHE A 32 -4.58 13.09 9.96
N SER A 33 -4.19 12.88 11.23
CA SER A 33 -2.78 12.79 11.61
C SER A 33 -2.12 11.49 11.14
N GLU A 34 -2.90 10.41 11.04
CA GLU A 34 -2.40 9.09 10.63
C GLU A 34 -2.70 8.79 9.16
N GLN A 35 -1.85 7.97 8.53
CA GLN A 35 -2.15 7.48 7.19
C GLN A 35 -3.31 6.48 7.24
N PRO A 36 -4.37 6.66 6.42
CA PRO A 36 -5.50 5.73 6.39
C PRO A 36 -5.02 4.35 5.93
N LEU A 37 -5.61 3.31 6.51
CA LEU A 37 -5.21 1.92 6.31
C LEU A 37 -5.08 1.53 4.83
N ALA A 38 -6.06 1.90 4.01
CA ALA A 38 -6.08 1.59 2.58
C ALA A 38 -4.93 2.21 1.76
N LYS A 39 -4.31 3.30 2.25
CA LYS A 39 -3.17 3.95 1.58
C LYS A 39 -1.82 3.42 2.05
N ARG A 40 -1.79 2.54 3.06
CA ARG A 40 -0.55 1.95 3.53
C ARG A 40 -0.04 0.99 2.46
N LYS A 41 1.27 1.05 2.19
CA LYS A 41 1.92 0.22 1.16
C LYS A 41 1.67 -1.26 1.40
N GLU A 42 1.72 -1.69 2.65
CA GLU A 42 1.41 -3.04 3.10
C GLU A 42 0.03 -3.54 2.64
N VAL A 43 -0.94 -2.63 2.44
CA VAL A 43 -2.31 -3.00 2.07
C VAL A 43 -2.49 -3.02 0.56
N TYR A 44 -2.13 -1.95 -0.15
CA TYR A 44 -2.39 -1.88 -1.60
C TYR A 44 -1.36 -2.65 -2.44
N ASP A 45 -0.12 -2.78 -1.95
CA ASP A 45 0.99 -3.47 -2.64
C ASP A 45 1.13 -4.94 -2.18
N TRP A 46 0.03 -5.52 -1.68
CA TRP A 46 0.03 -6.86 -1.11
C TRP A 46 0.36 -7.94 -2.14
N TYR A 47 -0.21 -7.83 -3.35
CA TYR A 47 0.07 -8.78 -4.42
C TYR A 47 1.09 -8.19 -5.39
N PRO A 48 2.18 -8.92 -5.69
CA PRO A 48 3.13 -8.48 -6.70
C PRO A 48 2.45 -8.43 -8.07
N PRO A 49 2.92 -7.58 -9.00
CA PRO A 49 2.34 -7.42 -10.33
C PRO A 49 2.60 -8.66 -11.20
N HIS A 50 1.81 -9.72 -11.03
CA HIS A 50 2.06 -11.00 -11.70
C HIS A 50 2.02 -10.90 -13.23
N ASN A 51 1.15 -10.04 -13.77
CA ASN A 51 1.02 -9.79 -15.21
C ASN A 51 2.34 -9.30 -15.84
N THR A 52 3.10 -8.45 -15.14
CA THR A 52 4.38 -7.95 -15.67
C THR A 52 5.43 -9.04 -15.70
N TYR A 53 5.50 -9.87 -14.65
CA TYR A 53 6.43 -11.00 -14.60
C TYR A 53 6.09 -12.06 -15.64
N VAL A 54 4.83 -12.45 -15.76
CA VAL A 54 4.40 -13.45 -16.75
C VAL A 54 4.68 -12.97 -18.17
N SER A 55 4.34 -11.72 -18.49
CA SER A 55 4.62 -11.14 -19.81
C SER A 55 6.12 -11.10 -20.11
N LEU A 56 6.92 -10.67 -19.13
CA LEU A 56 8.38 -10.63 -19.25
C LEU A 56 8.97 -12.02 -19.50
N MET A 57 8.62 -13.01 -18.68
CA MET A 57 9.16 -14.38 -18.80
C MET A 57 8.73 -15.05 -20.10
N ARG A 58 7.49 -14.80 -20.54
CA ARG A 58 6.99 -15.28 -21.83
C ARG A 58 7.77 -14.68 -23.00
N ASN A 59 8.07 -13.39 -22.96
CA ASN A 59 8.89 -12.75 -23.99
C ASN A 59 10.33 -13.31 -24.00
N LEU A 60 10.92 -13.51 -22.83
CA LEU A 60 12.25 -14.13 -22.72
C LEU A 60 12.25 -15.57 -23.26
N ARG A 61 11.17 -16.33 -23.05
CA ARG A 61 10.99 -17.67 -23.64
C ARG A 61 10.97 -17.62 -25.16
N TYR A 62 10.21 -16.69 -25.75
CA TYR A 62 10.15 -16.54 -27.20
C TYR A 62 11.47 -16.06 -27.82
N LEU A 63 12.26 -15.30 -27.08
CA LEU A 63 13.60 -14.90 -27.49
C LEU A 63 14.66 -16.00 -27.29
N GLY A 64 14.30 -17.14 -26.68
CA GLY A 64 15.23 -18.23 -26.36
C GLY A 64 16.18 -17.93 -25.20
N LEU A 65 15.94 -16.84 -24.46
CA LEU A 65 16.75 -16.40 -23.32
C LEU A 65 16.34 -17.07 -22.01
N TYR A 66 15.13 -17.61 -21.96
CA TYR A 66 14.56 -18.29 -20.80
C TYR A 66 13.91 -19.61 -21.23
N ARG A 67 14.05 -20.64 -20.41
CA ARG A 67 13.38 -21.93 -20.63
C ARG A 67 12.35 -22.15 -19.54
N ASP A 68 11.10 -22.28 -19.96
CA ASP A 68 9.96 -22.58 -19.08
C ASP A 68 9.54 -24.04 -19.26
N GLU A 69 10.08 -24.93 -18.42
CA GLU A 69 9.79 -26.36 -18.48
C GLU A 69 8.31 -26.68 -18.23
N HIS A 70 7.62 -25.84 -17.46
CA HIS A 70 6.20 -26.03 -17.15
C HIS A 70 5.33 -25.78 -18.39
N GLU A 71 5.60 -24.67 -19.10
CA GLU A 71 4.90 -24.39 -20.35
C GLU A 71 5.28 -25.38 -21.47
N ASP A 72 6.54 -25.81 -21.56
CA ASP A 72 6.98 -26.86 -22.50
C ASP A 72 6.18 -28.16 -22.30
N PHE A 73 6.02 -28.60 -21.05
CA PHE A 73 5.23 -29.79 -20.72
C PHE A 73 3.76 -29.64 -21.10
N LYS A 74 3.15 -28.47 -20.80
CA LYS A 74 1.75 -28.20 -21.15
C LYS A 74 1.52 -28.20 -22.66
N GLU A 75 2.45 -27.66 -23.43
CA GLU A 75 2.39 -27.65 -24.89
C GLU A 75 2.50 -29.06 -25.46
N GLU A 76 3.42 -29.87 -24.94
CA GLU A 76 3.58 -31.27 -25.37
C GLU A 76 2.34 -32.11 -25.06
N MET A 77 1.78 -31.97 -23.86
CA MET A 77 0.53 -32.64 -23.50
C MET A 77 -0.65 -32.19 -24.37
N ARG A 78 -0.69 -30.91 -24.76
CA ARG A 78 -1.72 -30.38 -25.68
C ARG A 78 -1.52 -30.92 -27.10
N ARG A 79 -0.27 -31.09 -27.56
CA ARG A 79 0.06 -31.69 -28.85
C ARG A 79 -0.40 -33.14 -28.92
N LEU A 80 -0.14 -33.93 -27.88
CA LEU A 80 -0.53 -35.35 -27.81
C LEU A 80 -2.05 -35.57 -27.70
N ARG A 81 -2.80 -34.57 -27.21
CA ARG A 81 -4.26 -34.60 -27.13
C ARG A 81 -4.97 -34.18 -28.43
N LYS A 82 -4.26 -33.61 -29.38
CA LYS A 82 -4.77 -33.31 -30.72
C LYS A 82 -4.64 -34.53 -31.62
#